data_AF-A0A3N2BYX9-F1
#
_entry.id   AF-A0A3N2BYX9-F1
#
_cell.length_a   1.000
_cell.length_b   1.000
_cell.length_c   1.000
_cell.angle_alpha   90.00
_cell.angle_beta   90.00
_cell.angle_gamma   90.00
#
_symmetry.space_group_name_H-M   'P 1'
#
loop_
_entity.id
_entity.type
_entity.pdbx_description
1 polymer ?
#
loop_
_entity_poly.entity_id
_entity_poly.type
_entity_poly.pdbx_seq_one_letter_code
_entity_poly.pdbx_strand_id
1 'polypeptide(L)'
;MMSPVGYTSFTGSAPDGVWGEVTQLFVAAFTAEPYNEDAIDLATIRQWGPEHLGHRGGRLVIATVDGRIVGFALAHGLDADPAWLGILAQLADSSSTAADAIARPADAVVVHELAVSEDQRGRGIARGCLAAVLQDRSETQTVIGVYERATEAAAMYRSWGLSELGRVPMPGDAVALRVLTAPTTELVARLRPTNPESARMTRRTLWLSPWEWDCCGGPLETGQRVTFSVWPVDDGQRTWLTEAIGADLTAQIDGVEMHHEEGPAPERLTGRLAKLSRVSMPSRLVRTKRPPLPQGVARAALRPVGPPGSGVFIGSRPSEYVTHHEPVPGLPVVSFAPRIPPESEFENADVRAAAQAAVEARELDTATSEVELRLVGYLVELDVDVD
;
A
#
# COMPACT_ATOMS: atom_id res chain seq x y z
N MET A 1 -0.61 -0.60 17.27
CA MET A 1 0.23 -1.31 16.26
C MET A 1 0.52 -0.29 15.17
N MET A 2 1.78 -0.06 14.80
CA MET A 2 2.13 0.97 13.81
C MET A 2 1.87 0.43 12.41
N SER A 3 1.13 1.17 11.57
CA SER A 3 0.86 0.79 10.19
C SER A 3 2.17 0.59 9.40
N PRO A 4 2.28 -0.45 8.54
CA PRO A 4 3.49 -0.71 7.76
C PRO A 4 3.77 0.44 6.79
N VAL A 5 5.05 0.69 6.51
CA VAL A 5 5.48 1.69 5.52
C VAL A 5 5.68 0.98 4.19
N GLY A 6 4.96 1.40 3.15
CA GLY A 6 5.20 0.99 1.77
C GLY A 6 6.21 1.91 1.09
N TYR A 7 6.99 1.40 0.14
CA TYR A 7 7.89 2.22 -0.68
C TYR A 7 7.57 1.99 -2.16
N THR A 8 7.49 3.07 -2.93
CA THR A 8 7.26 3.01 -4.38
C THR A 8 8.31 3.85 -5.08
N SER A 9 8.92 3.31 -6.14
CA SER A 9 9.96 3.97 -6.91
C SER A 9 9.44 4.38 -8.29
N PHE A 10 9.85 5.55 -8.73
CA PHE A 10 9.60 6.11 -10.06
C PHE A 10 10.92 6.49 -10.72
N THR A 11 11.01 6.33 -12.03
CA THR A 11 12.18 6.69 -12.84
C THR A 11 11.72 7.36 -14.13
N GLY A 12 12.35 8.47 -14.52
CA GLY A 12 12.00 9.24 -15.71
C GLY A 12 10.75 10.11 -15.55
N SER A 13 9.67 9.58 -14.96
CA SER A 13 8.45 10.32 -14.65
C SER A 13 7.65 9.70 -13.50
N ALA A 14 6.78 10.51 -12.88
CA ALA A 14 5.81 10.08 -11.88
C ALA A 14 4.46 10.77 -12.14
N PRO A 15 3.32 10.18 -11.73
CA PRO A 15 2.00 10.78 -11.93
C PRO A 15 1.86 12.16 -11.27
N ASP A 16 1.07 13.06 -11.86
CA ASP A 16 0.82 14.41 -11.32
C ASP A 16 0.27 14.41 -9.89
N GLY A 17 -0.55 13.39 -9.54
CA GLY A 17 -1.06 13.21 -8.18
C GLY A 17 0.06 12.98 -7.17
N VAL A 18 1.09 12.20 -7.54
CA VAL A 18 2.26 11.95 -6.70
C VAL A 18 3.04 13.25 -6.49
N TRP A 19 3.26 14.04 -7.55
CA TRP A 19 3.93 15.34 -7.41
C TRP A 19 3.12 16.34 -6.58
N GLY A 20 1.79 16.28 -6.64
CA GLY A 20 0.91 17.06 -5.77
C GLY A 20 1.14 16.77 -4.29
N GLU A 21 1.17 15.50 -3.90
CA GLU A 21 1.43 15.08 -2.51
C GLU A 21 2.89 15.31 -2.08
N VAL A 22 3.87 15.03 -2.95
CA VAL A 22 5.29 15.33 -2.71
C VAL A 22 5.49 16.83 -2.46
N THR A 23 4.86 17.69 -3.25
CA THR A 23 4.93 19.15 -3.06
C THR A 23 4.39 19.55 -1.69
N GLN A 24 3.23 19.02 -1.28
CA GLN A 24 2.65 19.32 0.02
C GLN A 24 3.57 18.89 1.18
N LEU A 25 4.14 17.69 1.08
CA LEU A 25 5.07 17.17 2.07
C LEU A 25 6.38 17.97 2.11
N PHE A 26 6.93 18.34 0.96
CA PHE A 26 8.14 19.15 0.85
C PHE A 26 7.94 20.52 1.49
N VAL A 27 6.87 21.24 1.11
CA VAL A 27 6.53 22.54 1.70
C VAL A 27 6.36 22.43 3.21
N ALA A 28 5.61 21.43 3.70
CA ALA A 28 5.42 21.24 5.13
C ALA A 28 6.73 20.93 5.89
N ALA A 29 7.63 20.15 5.29
CA ALA A 29 8.88 19.75 5.92
C ALA A 29 9.90 20.90 6.04
N PHE A 30 10.00 21.75 5.00
CA PHE A 30 11.03 22.78 4.89
C PHE A 30 10.56 24.19 5.29
N THR A 31 9.25 24.42 5.45
CA THR A 31 8.77 25.64 6.15
C THR A 31 8.92 25.53 7.68
N ALA A 32 9.00 24.32 8.21
CA ALA A 32 9.22 24.09 9.63
C ALA A 32 10.68 24.40 10.06
N GLU A 33 10.89 24.60 11.36
CA GLU A 33 12.22 24.64 11.93
C GLU A 33 12.99 23.33 11.63
N PRO A 34 14.31 23.39 11.37
CA PRO A 34 15.18 24.57 11.37
C PRO A 34 15.27 25.30 10.02
N TYR A 35 14.56 24.84 9.00
CA TYR A 35 14.70 25.31 7.61
C TYR A 35 14.00 26.65 7.38
N ASN A 36 12.79 26.86 7.90
CA ASN A 36 12.08 28.15 7.81
C ASN A 36 12.10 28.77 6.39
N GLU A 37 12.02 27.93 5.36
CA GLU A 37 12.05 28.37 3.97
C GLU A 37 10.69 28.91 3.54
N ASP A 38 10.67 29.71 2.48
CA ASP A 38 9.45 30.29 1.97
C ASP A 38 8.58 29.25 1.24
N ALA A 39 7.29 29.19 1.60
CA ALA A 39 6.38 28.20 1.06
C ALA A 39 6.13 28.34 -0.45
N ILE A 40 6.20 29.56 -1.00
CA ILE A 40 5.99 29.84 -2.43
C ILE A 40 7.20 29.35 -3.22
N ASP A 41 8.41 29.63 -2.73
CA ASP A 41 9.64 29.14 -3.35
C ASP A 41 9.71 27.61 -3.30
N LEU A 42 9.39 26.99 -2.16
CA LEU A 42 9.36 25.53 -2.03
C LEU A 42 8.33 24.87 -2.96
N ALA A 43 7.18 25.51 -3.20
CA ALA A 43 6.14 24.97 -4.08
C ALA A 43 6.59 24.82 -5.54
N THR A 44 7.71 25.46 -5.93
CA THR A 44 8.31 25.31 -7.26
C THR A 44 8.85 23.91 -7.53
N ILE A 45 8.96 23.02 -6.52
CA ILE A 45 9.30 21.59 -6.70
C ILE A 45 8.38 20.89 -7.68
N ARG A 46 7.14 21.36 -7.83
CA ARG A 46 6.22 20.84 -8.84
C ARG A 46 6.70 21.03 -10.28
N GLN A 47 7.62 21.98 -10.51
CA GLN A 47 8.22 22.27 -11.81
C GLN A 47 9.59 21.62 -11.94
N TRP A 48 10.51 21.87 -11.00
CA TRP A 48 11.87 21.36 -11.10
C TRP A 48 11.99 19.89 -10.70
N GLY A 49 11.14 19.37 -9.82
CA GLY A 49 11.16 17.96 -9.40
C GLY A 49 11.00 16.97 -10.56
N PRO A 50 9.98 17.12 -11.43
CA PRO A 50 9.83 16.32 -12.64
C PRO A 50 11.03 16.41 -13.60
N GLU A 51 11.65 17.59 -13.73
CA GLU A 51 12.85 17.78 -14.55
C GLU A 51 14.03 16.95 -14.03
N HIS A 52 14.30 17.02 -12.73
CA HIS A 52 15.35 16.23 -12.08
C HIS A 52 15.06 14.72 -12.11
N LEU A 53 13.78 14.31 -12.02
CA LEU A 53 13.39 12.91 -12.20
C LEU A 53 13.63 12.41 -13.64
N GLY A 54 13.54 13.31 -14.62
CA GLY A 54 13.82 13.05 -16.04
C GLY A 54 15.31 12.97 -16.38
N HIS A 55 16.19 13.44 -15.50
CA HIS A 55 17.64 13.35 -15.70
C HIS A 55 18.16 11.90 -15.71
N ARG A 56 19.39 11.70 -16.21
CA ARG A 56 20.05 10.40 -16.18
C ARG A 56 20.12 9.88 -14.74
N GLY A 57 19.63 8.66 -14.53
CA GLY A 57 19.59 8.06 -13.20
C GLY A 57 18.60 8.76 -12.26
N GLY A 58 17.71 9.61 -12.75
CA GLY A 58 16.65 10.23 -11.98
C GLY A 58 15.75 9.17 -11.34
N ARG A 59 15.60 9.24 -10.03
CA ARG A 59 14.76 8.33 -9.24
C ARG A 59 14.08 9.08 -8.12
N LEU A 60 12.77 8.92 -8.04
CA LEU A 60 11.94 9.36 -6.92
C LEU A 60 11.47 8.12 -6.18
N VAL A 61 11.69 8.07 -4.86
CA VAL A 61 11.06 7.09 -3.98
C VAL A 61 10.10 7.80 -3.07
N ILE A 62 8.86 7.30 -2.98
CA ILE A 62 7.88 7.73 -1.99
C ILE A 62 7.70 6.65 -0.93
N ALA A 63 7.44 7.07 0.31
CA ALA A 63 7.03 6.21 1.40
C ALA A 63 5.57 6.49 1.75
N THR A 64 4.76 5.45 1.85
CA THR A 64 3.33 5.55 2.12
C THR A 64 2.94 4.84 3.41
N VAL A 65 2.02 5.45 4.16
CA VAL A 65 1.37 4.86 5.33
C VAL A 65 -0.12 5.13 5.20
N ASP A 66 -0.93 4.07 5.27
CA ASP A 66 -2.38 4.14 5.14
C ASP A 66 -2.86 4.92 3.90
N GLY A 67 -2.14 4.73 2.78
CA GLY A 67 -2.44 5.37 1.49
C GLY A 67 -1.97 6.82 1.35
N ARG A 68 -1.36 7.42 2.38
CA ARG A 68 -0.83 8.80 2.33
C ARG A 68 0.68 8.80 2.11
N ILE A 69 1.21 9.69 1.28
CA ILE A 69 2.66 9.93 1.21
C ILE A 69 3.15 10.59 2.50
N VAL A 70 4.09 9.94 3.17
CA VAL A 70 4.67 10.39 4.45
C VAL A 70 6.17 10.61 4.42
N GLY A 71 6.83 10.22 3.34
CA GLY A 71 8.25 10.46 3.10
C GLY A 71 8.56 10.39 1.62
N PHE A 72 9.65 11.03 1.19
CA PHE A 72 10.18 10.83 -0.15
C PHE A 72 11.69 11.09 -0.19
N ALA A 73 12.35 10.54 -1.22
CA ALA A 73 13.70 10.89 -1.61
C ALA A 73 13.77 11.07 -3.13
N LEU A 74 14.43 12.13 -3.59
CA LEU A 74 14.70 12.40 -5.00
C LEU A 74 16.21 12.39 -5.23
N ALA A 75 16.67 11.62 -6.22
CA ALA A 75 18.07 11.54 -6.58
C ALA A 75 18.26 11.50 -8.10
N HIS A 76 19.40 11.99 -8.58
CA HIS A 76 19.79 11.93 -10.00
C HIS A 76 21.31 11.93 -10.13
N GLY A 77 21.83 11.62 -11.31
CA GLY A 77 23.27 11.70 -11.60
C GLY A 77 23.79 13.13 -11.46
N LEU A 78 25.03 13.28 -10.98
CA LEU A 78 25.71 14.58 -10.85
C LEU A 78 25.97 15.23 -12.22
N ASP A 79 26.13 14.43 -13.28
CA ASP A 79 26.39 14.90 -14.65
C ASP A 79 25.27 15.75 -15.26
N ALA A 80 24.06 15.68 -14.69
CA ALA A 80 22.90 16.46 -15.11
C ALA A 80 22.61 17.67 -14.21
N ASP A 81 23.47 18.00 -13.25
CA ASP A 81 23.21 19.05 -12.26
C ASP A 81 24.35 20.09 -12.17
N PRO A 82 24.27 21.18 -12.96
CA PRO A 82 25.29 22.22 -12.95
C PRO A 82 25.36 22.99 -11.62
N ALA A 83 24.26 23.06 -10.86
CA ALA A 83 24.25 23.72 -9.56
C ALA A 83 25.09 22.92 -8.55
N TRP A 84 24.89 21.61 -8.49
CA TRP A 84 25.69 20.71 -7.65
C TRP A 84 27.15 20.63 -8.07
N LEU A 85 27.45 20.66 -9.36
CA LEU A 85 28.83 20.79 -9.85
C LEU A 85 29.50 22.08 -9.35
N GLY A 86 28.76 23.20 -9.35
CA GLY A 86 29.23 24.47 -8.79
C GLY A 86 29.49 24.42 -7.28
N ILE A 87 28.64 23.71 -6.52
CA ILE A 87 28.84 23.49 -5.09
C ILE A 87 30.13 22.69 -4.84
N LEU A 88 30.32 21.57 -5.55
CA LEU A 88 31.51 20.74 -5.39
C LEU A 88 32.79 21.46 -5.84
N ALA A 89 32.71 22.31 -6.87
CA ALA A 89 33.85 23.07 -7.36
C ALA A 89 34.46 23.98 -6.28
N GLN A 90 33.63 24.54 -5.39
CA GLN A 90 34.09 25.34 -4.25
C GLN A 90 34.84 24.52 -3.19
N LEU A 91 34.69 23.19 -3.20
CA LEU A 91 35.36 22.27 -2.27
C LEU A 91 36.56 21.55 -2.89
N ALA A 92 36.72 21.60 -4.22
CA ALA A 92 37.68 20.79 -4.98
C ALA A 92 39.14 20.99 -4.54
N ASP A 93 39.54 22.22 -4.18
CA ASP A 93 40.90 22.51 -3.71
C ASP A 93 41.21 21.89 -2.34
N SER A 94 40.17 21.59 -1.55
CA SER A 94 40.28 21.09 -0.18
C SER A 94 39.87 19.63 -0.02
N SER A 95 39.28 19.03 -1.05
CA SER A 95 38.72 17.67 -1.01
C SER A 95 38.98 16.95 -2.32
N SER A 96 39.85 15.94 -2.27
CA SER A 96 40.11 15.07 -3.42
C SER A 96 38.85 14.34 -3.87
N THR A 97 37.95 13.98 -2.94
CA THR A 97 36.66 13.36 -3.27
C THR A 97 35.75 14.32 -4.04
N ALA A 98 35.73 15.61 -3.70
CA ALA A 98 34.98 16.61 -4.48
C ALA A 98 35.60 16.78 -5.87
N ALA A 99 36.93 16.87 -5.96
CA ALA A 99 37.64 16.95 -7.24
C ALA A 99 37.39 15.72 -8.13
N ASP A 100 37.42 14.51 -7.56
CA ASP A 100 37.17 13.24 -8.26
C ASP A 100 35.73 13.16 -8.79
N ALA A 101 34.74 13.59 -8.00
CA ALA A 101 33.34 13.63 -8.42
C ALA A 101 33.12 14.61 -9.60
N ILE A 102 33.81 15.76 -9.60
CA ILE A 102 33.76 16.71 -10.73
C ILE A 102 34.45 16.13 -11.97
N ALA A 103 35.56 15.41 -11.80
CA ALA A 103 36.30 14.80 -12.91
C ALA A 103 35.52 13.64 -13.56
N ARG A 104 34.68 12.92 -12.79
CA ARG A 104 33.86 11.80 -13.25
C ARG A 104 32.42 11.92 -12.73
N PRO A 105 31.66 12.91 -13.21
CA PRO A 105 30.34 13.20 -12.66
C PRO A 105 29.33 12.09 -12.95
N ALA A 106 29.56 11.28 -13.99
CA ALA A 106 28.73 10.11 -14.28
C ALA A 106 28.82 9.00 -13.20
N ASP A 107 29.89 9.00 -12.39
CA ASP A 107 30.13 8.03 -11.32
C ASP A 107 29.56 8.47 -9.96
N ALA A 108 28.90 9.64 -9.91
CA ALA A 108 28.35 10.22 -8.69
C ALA A 108 26.84 10.47 -8.77
N VAL A 109 26.13 10.16 -7.69
CA VAL A 109 24.71 10.44 -7.50
C VAL A 109 24.52 11.54 -6.46
N VAL A 110 23.63 12.47 -6.77
CA VAL A 110 23.16 13.50 -5.84
C VAL A 110 21.83 13.04 -5.26
N VAL A 111 21.73 13.01 -3.92
CA VAL A 111 20.43 12.96 -3.25
C VAL A 111 19.96 14.41 -3.11
N HIS A 112 19.11 14.83 -4.04
CA HIS A 112 18.65 16.20 -4.16
C HIS A 112 17.74 16.55 -3.00
N GLU A 113 16.77 15.67 -2.69
CA GLU A 113 15.85 15.86 -1.57
C GLU A 113 15.62 14.61 -0.75
N LEU A 114 15.38 14.82 0.54
CA LEU A 114 14.92 13.80 1.48
C LEU A 114 14.03 14.45 2.54
N ALA A 115 12.74 14.10 2.54
CA ALA A 115 11.78 14.64 3.50
C ALA A 115 10.94 13.53 4.15
N VAL A 116 10.53 13.76 5.40
CA VAL A 116 9.59 12.92 6.15
C VAL A 116 8.62 13.81 6.91
N SER A 117 7.35 13.43 6.88
CA SER A 117 6.28 14.11 7.60
C SER A 117 6.57 14.12 9.08
N GLU A 118 6.33 15.25 9.75
CA GLU A 118 6.73 15.46 11.15
C GLU A 118 6.18 14.39 12.08
N ASP A 119 4.91 14.01 11.91
CA ASP A 119 4.21 12.99 12.69
C ASP A 119 4.72 11.55 12.44
N GLN A 120 5.62 11.39 11.46
CA GLN A 120 6.16 10.10 11.01
C GLN A 120 7.68 10.01 11.22
N ARG A 121 8.32 11.03 11.79
CA ARG A 121 9.75 11.04 12.13
C ARG A 121 10.08 9.99 13.21
N GLY A 122 11.34 9.59 13.30
CA GLY A 122 11.80 8.55 14.24
C GLY A 122 11.43 7.11 13.86
N ARG A 123 10.66 6.91 12.78
CA ARG A 123 10.23 5.58 12.30
C ARG A 123 11.18 4.91 11.32
N GLY A 124 12.32 5.52 11.02
CA GLY A 124 13.27 5.03 10.02
C GLY A 124 12.87 5.25 8.57
N ILE A 125 11.80 6.01 8.29
CA ILE A 125 11.30 6.28 6.92
C ILE A 125 12.37 6.96 6.06
N ALA A 126 13.05 7.99 6.58
CA ALA A 126 14.13 8.68 5.85
C ALA A 126 15.26 7.72 5.44
N ARG A 127 15.63 6.79 6.34
CA ARG A 127 16.63 5.76 6.09
C ARG A 127 16.17 4.80 4.99
N GLY A 128 14.91 4.39 5.01
CA GLY A 128 14.30 3.52 4.01
C GLY A 128 14.21 4.18 2.62
N CYS A 129 13.74 5.42 2.55
CA CYS A 129 13.72 6.21 1.32
C CYS A 129 15.13 6.35 0.73
N LEU A 130 16.13 6.68 1.57
CA LEU A 130 17.52 6.80 1.13
C LEU A 130 18.10 5.45 0.65
N ALA A 131 17.80 4.35 1.33
CA ALA A 131 18.23 3.01 0.89
C ALA A 131 17.64 2.66 -0.48
N ALA A 132 16.33 2.86 -0.65
CA ALA A 132 15.60 2.51 -1.86
C ALA A 132 15.99 3.41 -3.06
N VAL A 133 16.22 4.71 -2.83
CA VAL A 133 16.59 5.62 -3.92
C VAL A 133 18.00 5.33 -4.44
N LEU A 134 18.88 4.78 -3.59
CA LEU A 134 20.26 4.41 -3.92
C LEU A 134 20.42 2.94 -4.34
N GLN A 135 19.37 2.13 -4.25
CA GLN A 135 19.44 0.70 -4.53
C GLN A 135 19.75 0.43 -6.02
N ASP A 136 20.62 -0.55 -6.29
CA ASP A 136 20.99 -1.01 -7.64
C ASP A 136 21.46 0.10 -8.59
N ARG A 137 22.03 1.17 -8.02
CA ARG A 137 22.67 2.26 -8.74
C ARG A 137 24.08 1.88 -9.19
N SER A 138 24.49 2.37 -10.36
CA SER A 138 25.84 2.16 -10.88
C SER A 138 26.83 3.22 -10.40
N GLU A 139 26.35 4.37 -9.92
CA GLU A 139 27.19 5.43 -9.36
C GLU A 139 27.91 4.94 -8.10
N THR A 140 29.22 5.17 -8.07
CA THR A 140 30.10 4.68 -7.00
C THR A 140 30.10 5.60 -5.78
N GLN A 141 29.74 6.87 -5.95
CA GLN A 141 29.78 7.87 -4.90
C GLN A 141 28.43 8.57 -4.73
N THR A 142 27.98 8.74 -3.49
CA THR A 142 26.79 9.51 -3.14
C THR A 142 27.20 10.84 -2.54
N VAL A 143 26.54 11.94 -2.92
CA VAL A 143 26.64 13.25 -2.28
C VAL A 143 25.28 13.75 -1.83
N ILE A 144 25.23 14.42 -0.67
CA ILE A 144 24.02 15.02 -0.12
C ILE A 144 24.35 16.34 0.56
N GLY A 145 23.42 17.29 0.48
CA GLY A 145 23.51 18.60 1.11
C GLY A 145 22.61 18.69 2.32
N VAL A 146 23.04 19.42 3.34
CA VAL A 146 22.19 19.78 4.48
C VAL A 146 22.57 21.15 4.99
N TYR A 147 21.60 22.03 5.22
CA TYR A 147 21.90 23.33 5.81
C TYR A 147 22.59 23.18 7.17
N GLU A 148 23.54 24.05 7.45
CA GLU A 148 24.38 23.91 8.64
C GLU A 148 23.61 24.01 9.96
N ARG A 149 22.45 24.69 9.94
CA ARG A 149 21.48 24.81 11.03
C ARG A 149 20.69 23.53 11.28
N ALA A 150 20.56 22.64 10.30
CA ALA A 150 19.91 21.34 10.46
C ALA A 150 20.87 20.31 11.09
N THR A 151 21.31 20.59 12.31
CA THR A 151 22.33 19.82 13.04
C THR A 151 21.91 18.37 13.29
N GLU A 152 20.62 18.14 13.54
CA GLU A 152 20.07 16.79 13.75
C GLU A 152 20.12 15.95 12.48
N ALA A 153 19.73 16.52 11.33
CA ALA A 153 19.82 15.85 10.04
C ALA A 153 21.28 15.53 9.68
N ALA A 154 22.20 16.47 9.91
CA ALA A 154 23.64 16.23 9.72
C ALA A 154 24.17 15.11 10.64
N ALA A 155 23.78 15.07 11.91
CA ALA A 155 24.16 14.00 12.83
C ALA A 155 23.58 12.64 12.39
N MET A 156 22.33 12.63 11.92
CA MET A 156 21.68 11.45 11.36
C MET A 156 22.44 10.90 10.16
N TYR A 157 22.79 11.73 9.17
CA TYR A 157 23.58 11.29 8.01
C TYR A 157 24.95 10.72 8.42
N ARG A 158 25.64 11.36 9.37
CA ARG A 158 26.91 10.82 9.91
C ARG A 158 26.72 9.46 10.58
N SER A 159 25.62 9.25 11.31
CA SER A 159 25.31 7.95 11.93
C SER A 159 25.07 6.84 10.91
N TRP A 160 24.68 7.18 9.68
CA TRP A 160 24.52 6.24 8.57
C TRP A 160 25.82 5.99 7.80
N GLY A 161 26.91 6.68 8.15
CA GLY A 161 28.23 6.49 7.58
C GLY A 161 28.66 7.54 6.55
N LEU A 162 27.90 8.63 6.39
CA LEU A 162 28.33 9.75 5.54
C LEU A 162 29.38 10.61 6.26
N SER A 163 30.42 11.03 5.53
CA SER A 163 31.45 11.95 6.01
C SER A 163 31.25 13.35 5.42
N GLU A 164 31.59 14.40 6.17
CA GLU A 164 31.52 15.80 5.70
C GLU A 164 32.69 16.09 4.75
N LEU A 165 32.39 16.55 3.53
CA LEU A 165 33.38 17.04 2.55
C LEU A 165 33.79 18.48 2.81
N GLY A 166 32.87 19.29 3.34
CA GLY A 166 33.09 20.70 3.59
C GLY A 166 31.80 21.48 3.70
N ARG A 167 31.94 22.81 3.72
CA ARG A 167 30.81 23.74 3.82
C ARG A 167 30.90 24.76 2.70
N VAL A 168 29.77 25.03 2.07
CA VAL A 168 29.65 25.96 0.95
C VAL A 168 28.64 27.04 1.35
N PRO A 169 29.02 28.34 1.35
CA PRO A 169 28.06 29.41 1.58
C PRO A 169 26.97 29.41 0.50
N MET A 170 25.71 29.48 0.90
CA MET A 170 24.60 29.55 -0.07
C MET A 170 24.40 31.00 -0.55
N PRO A 171 24.26 31.25 -1.86
CA PRO A 171 23.99 32.59 -2.36
C PRO A 171 22.69 33.16 -1.79
N GLY A 172 22.77 34.35 -1.18
CA GLY A 172 21.59 35.05 -0.66
C GLY A 172 21.10 34.62 0.72
N ASP A 173 21.72 33.60 1.33
CA ASP A 173 21.41 33.16 2.70
C ASP A 173 22.66 33.33 3.60
N ALA A 174 22.44 33.60 4.89
CA ALA A 174 23.52 33.65 5.88
C ALA A 174 23.95 32.25 6.36
N VAL A 175 23.42 31.21 5.72
CA VAL A 175 23.54 29.80 6.10
C VAL A 175 24.42 29.06 5.09
N ALA A 176 25.39 28.30 5.56
CA ALA A 176 26.17 27.40 4.71
C ALA A 176 25.48 26.03 4.51
N LEU A 177 25.68 25.44 3.34
CA LEU A 177 25.37 24.04 3.07
C LEU A 177 26.55 23.16 3.50
N ARG A 178 26.30 22.19 4.39
CA ARG A 178 27.24 21.09 4.66
C ARG A 178 27.07 20.05 3.57
N VAL A 179 28.16 19.71 2.89
CA VAL A 179 28.17 18.65 1.89
C VAL A 179 28.71 17.38 2.54
N LEU A 180 27.96 16.29 2.45
CA LEU A 180 28.37 14.98 2.94
C LEU A 180 28.44 13.95 1.81
N THR A 181 29.24 12.91 2.00
CA THR A 181 29.44 11.87 0.99
C THR A 181 29.67 10.50 1.61
N ALA A 182 29.44 9.46 0.83
CA ALA A 182 29.88 8.09 1.10
C ALA A 182 29.97 7.28 -0.20
N PRO A 183 30.75 6.20 -0.24
CA PRO A 183 30.65 5.21 -1.30
C PRO A 183 29.23 4.63 -1.36
N THR A 184 28.57 4.71 -2.51
CA THR A 184 27.14 4.38 -2.66
C THR A 184 26.83 2.96 -2.21
N THR A 185 27.63 1.98 -2.63
CA THR A 185 27.42 0.56 -2.26
C THR A 185 27.56 0.32 -0.75
N GLU A 186 28.54 0.95 -0.11
CA GLU A 186 28.71 0.85 1.34
C GLU A 186 27.57 1.53 2.09
N LEU A 187 27.14 2.70 1.61
CA LEU A 187 26.03 3.43 2.19
C LEU A 187 24.75 2.60 2.12
N VAL A 188 24.41 2.02 0.96
CA VAL A 188 23.26 1.11 0.82
C VAL A 188 23.37 -0.08 1.77
N ALA A 189 24.55 -0.71 1.88
CA ALA A 189 24.76 -1.83 2.79
C ALA A 189 24.52 -1.46 4.26
N ARG A 190 24.90 -0.25 4.68
CA ARG A 190 24.63 0.28 6.02
C ARG A 190 23.17 0.67 6.22
N LEU A 191 22.53 1.23 5.20
CA LEU A 191 21.16 1.72 5.28
C LEU A 191 20.13 0.59 5.28
N ARG A 192 20.43 -0.55 4.63
CA ARG A 192 19.59 -1.74 4.66
C ARG A 192 19.20 -2.09 6.10
N PRO A 193 17.92 -2.33 6.39
CA PRO A 193 17.52 -2.83 7.69
C PRO A 193 18.30 -4.12 7.99
N THR A 194 18.74 -4.30 9.23
CA THR A 194 19.34 -5.57 9.71
C THR A 194 18.37 -6.76 9.65
N ASN A 195 17.14 -6.55 9.19
CA ASN A 195 16.20 -7.62 8.88
C ASN A 195 16.00 -7.73 7.35
N PRO A 196 16.69 -8.67 6.68
CA PRO A 196 16.66 -8.82 5.22
C PRO A 196 15.31 -9.29 4.66
N GLU A 197 14.33 -9.68 5.49
CA GLU A 197 12.99 -10.08 5.02
C GLU A 197 12.22 -8.91 4.40
N SER A 198 12.29 -7.67 4.92
CA SER A 198 11.40 -6.58 4.45
C SER A 198 11.83 -5.87 3.16
N ALA A 199 13.06 -6.05 2.69
CA ALA A 199 13.61 -5.30 1.55
C ALA A 199 13.52 -6.05 0.21
N ARG A 200 13.17 -7.34 0.23
CA ARG A 200 13.00 -8.17 -0.97
C ARG A 200 11.53 -8.45 -1.30
N MET A 201 10.59 -7.79 -0.64
CA MET A 201 9.18 -8.12 -0.81
C MET A 201 8.51 -7.21 -1.84
N THR A 202 7.87 -7.78 -2.85
CA THR A 202 6.94 -7.04 -3.71
C THR A 202 5.56 -7.15 -3.09
N ARG A 203 4.91 -6.01 -2.84
CA ARG A 203 3.53 -6.00 -2.34
C ARG A 203 2.56 -6.26 -3.49
N ARG A 204 1.69 -7.25 -3.33
CA ARG A 204 0.59 -7.59 -4.24
C ARG A 204 -0.74 -7.39 -3.54
N THR A 205 -1.68 -6.74 -4.19
CA THR A 205 -3.05 -6.58 -3.71
C THR A 205 -3.94 -7.61 -4.38
N LEU A 206 -4.44 -8.56 -3.60
CA LEU A 206 -5.26 -9.66 -4.05
C LEU A 206 -6.71 -9.44 -3.63
N TRP A 207 -7.63 -9.82 -4.50
CA TRP A 207 -9.05 -9.89 -4.17
C TRP A 207 -9.44 -11.29 -3.74
N LEU A 208 -10.11 -11.41 -2.59
CA LEU A 208 -10.73 -12.65 -2.13
C LEU A 208 -12.25 -12.49 -2.14
N SER A 209 -12.96 -13.42 -2.78
CA SER A 209 -14.42 -13.45 -2.70
C SER A 209 -14.87 -14.00 -1.33
N PRO A 210 -15.91 -13.43 -0.68
CA PRO A 210 -16.36 -13.91 0.62
C PRO A 210 -16.92 -15.32 0.52
N TRP A 211 -17.66 -15.62 -0.57
CA TRP A 211 -18.32 -16.90 -0.74
C TRP A 211 -17.32 -18.06 -0.96
N GLU A 212 -16.28 -17.87 -1.77
CA GLU A 212 -15.26 -18.91 -1.94
C GLU A 212 -14.43 -19.08 -0.67
N TRP A 213 -14.15 -17.98 0.03
CA TRP A 213 -13.40 -18.03 1.28
C TRP A 213 -14.21 -18.65 2.42
N ASP A 214 -15.51 -18.40 2.50
CA ASP A 214 -16.39 -19.07 3.47
C ASP A 214 -16.47 -20.58 3.15
N CYS A 215 -16.47 -20.98 1.87
CA CYS A 215 -16.60 -22.39 1.49
C CYS A 215 -15.31 -23.21 1.67
N CYS A 216 -14.15 -22.63 1.34
CA CYS A 216 -12.88 -23.38 1.24
C CYS A 216 -11.69 -22.67 1.91
N GLY A 217 -11.88 -21.45 2.43
CA GLY A 217 -10.85 -20.65 3.06
C GLY A 217 -10.52 -21.09 4.48
N GLY A 218 -9.33 -20.71 4.93
CA GLY A 218 -8.89 -20.87 6.32
C GLY A 218 -8.90 -19.53 7.07
N PRO A 219 -8.62 -19.54 8.37
CA PRO A 219 -8.39 -18.30 9.10
C PRO A 219 -7.21 -17.53 8.48
N LEU A 220 -7.39 -16.22 8.34
CA LEU A 220 -6.37 -15.30 7.86
C LEU A 220 -6.14 -14.20 8.88
N GLU A 221 -4.90 -13.95 9.27
CA GLU A 221 -4.53 -12.87 10.19
C GLU A 221 -3.37 -12.04 9.66
N THR A 222 -3.42 -10.73 9.88
CA THR A 222 -2.30 -9.86 9.48
C THR A 222 -0.99 -10.33 10.14
N GLY A 223 0.08 -10.43 9.34
CA GLY A 223 1.38 -10.96 9.73
C GLY A 223 1.54 -12.46 9.48
N GLN A 224 0.48 -13.20 9.15
CA GLN A 224 0.54 -14.63 8.83
C GLN A 224 1.29 -14.87 7.51
N ARG A 225 2.11 -15.92 7.44
CA ARG A 225 2.69 -16.40 6.19
C ARG A 225 1.69 -17.31 5.50
N VAL A 226 1.36 -17.00 4.25
CA VAL A 226 0.29 -17.65 3.48
C VAL A 226 0.76 -17.94 2.06
N THR A 227 0.17 -18.95 1.45
CA THR A 227 0.35 -19.25 0.03
C THR A 227 -1.00 -19.22 -0.66
N PHE A 228 -1.10 -18.34 -1.65
CA PHE A 228 -2.27 -18.10 -2.48
C PHE A 228 -2.04 -18.66 -3.89
N SER A 229 -3.10 -19.16 -4.51
CA SER A 229 -3.18 -19.52 -5.92
C SER A 229 -3.84 -18.37 -6.67
N VAL A 230 -3.06 -17.47 -7.25
CA VAL A 230 -3.56 -16.22 -7.80
C VAL A 230 -3.74 -16.32 -9.31
N TRP A 231 -4.89 -15.83 -9.79
CA TRP A 231 -5.16 -15.61 -11.21
C TRP A 231 -4.99 -14.13 -11.56
N PRO A 232 -4.43 -13.81 -12.73
CA PRO A 232 -4.42 -12.44 -13.22
C PRO A 232 -5.85 -11.98 -13.47
N VAL A 233 -6.13 -10.70 -13.19
CA VAL A 233 -7.46 -10.12 -13.40
C VAL A 233 -7.74 -9.99 -14.90
N ASP A 234 -8.56 -10.90 -15.45
CA ASP A 234 -8.98 -10.85 -16.85
C ASP A 234 -10.05 -9.78 -17.12
N ASP A 235 -10.42 -9.57 -18.39
CA ASP A 235 -11.38 -8.53 -18.78
C ASP A 235 -12.80 -8.77 -18.22
N GLY A 236 -13.21 -10.03 -18.11
CA GLY A 236 -14.48 -10.40 -17.50
C GLY A 236 -14.47 -10.11 -16.00
N GLN A 237 -13.37 -10.45 -15.35
CA GLN A 237 -13.14 -10.19 -13.94
C GLN A 237 -13.10 -8.71 -13.61
N ARG A 238 -12.37 -7.95 -14.42
CA ARG A 238 -12.29 -6.50 -14.35
C ARG A 238 -13.65 -5.83 -14.54
N THR A 239 -14.47 -6.36 -15.45
CA THR A 239 -15.82 -5.84 -15.69
C THR A 239 -16.69 -6.00 -14.45
N TRP A 240 -16.83 -7.21 -13.91
CA TRP A 240 -17.70 -7.43 -12.74
C TRP A 240 -17.17 -6.76 -11.47
N LEU A 241 -15.84 -6.71 -11.26
CA LEU A 241 -15.24 -5.98 -10.14
C LEU A 241 -15.52 -4.48 -10.26
N THR A 242 -15.37 -3.90 -11.46
CA THR A 242 -15.67 -2.48 -11.69
C THR A 242 -17.13 -2.16 -11.42
N GLU A 243 -18.06 -3.05 -11.83
CA GLU A 243 -19.49 -2.90 -11.51
C GLU A 243 -19.77 -3.04 -10.01
N ALA A 244 -19.07 -3.95 -9.32
CA ALA A 244 -19.32 -4.26 -7.92
C ALA A 244 -18.72 -3.23 -6.94
N ILE A 245 -17.51 -2.73 -7.21
CA ILE A 245 -16.72 -1.92 -6.28
C ILE A 245 -16.13 -0.66 -6.91
N GLY A 246 -16.43 -0.36 -8.18
CA GLY A 246 -15.93 0.81 -8.88
C GLY A 246 -14.55 0.62 -9.52
N ALA A 247 -14.24 1.51 -10.46
CA ALA A 247 -13.02 1.43 -11.28
C ALA A 247 -11.76 1.70 -10.46
N ASP A 248 -11.80 2.67 -9.53
CA ASP A 248 -10.64 3.09 -8.74
C ASP A 248 -10.12 1.97 -7.82
N LEU A 249 -11.02 1.21 -7.20
CA LEU A 249 -10.64 0.10 -6.34
C LEU A 249 -10.22 -1.12 -7.17
N THR A 250 -10.91 -1.37 -8.29
CA THR A 250 -10.55 -2.45 -9.22
C THR A 250 -9.16 -2.25 -9.84
N ALA A 251 -8.76 -1.00 -10.12
CA ALA A 251 -7.45 -0.68 -10.68
C ALA A 251 -6.29 -1.03 -9.73
N GLN A 252 -6.56 -1.18 -8.43
CA GLN A 252 -5.55 -1.53 -7.42
C GLN A 252 -5.38 -3.04 -7.24
N ILE A 253 -6.22 -3.87 -7.87
CA ILE A 253 -6.19 -5.34 -7.70
C ILE A 253 -5.22 -5.95 -8.71
N ASP A 254 -4.16 -6.57 -8.21
CA ASP A 254 -3.12 -7.25 -9.00
C ASP A 254 -3.56 -8.66 -9.43
N GLY A 255 -4.44 -9.30 -8.66
CA GLY A 255 -4.92 -10.64 -8.94
C GLY A 255 -6.13 -11.03 -8.08
N VAL A 256 -6.79 -12.10 -8.49
CA VAL A 256 -7.92 -12.70 -7.75
C VAL A 256 -7.49 -14.08 -7.26
N GLU A 257 -7.81 -14.39 -6.00
CA GLU A 257 -7.78 -15.77 -5.52
C GLU A 257 -9.17 -16.38 -5.76
N MET A 258 -9.20 -17.50 -6.46
CA MET A 258 -10.42 -18.28 -6.72
C MET A 258 -10.21 -19.73 -6.31
N HIS A 259 -11.26 -20.45 -5.93
CA HIS A 259 -11.11 -21.86 -5.51
C HIS A 259 -11.78 -22.85 -6.48
N HIS A 260 -12.47 -22.34 -7.52
CA HIS A 260 -13.35 -23.16 -8.36
C HIS A 260 -13.09 -23.11 -9.88
N GLU A 261 -12.01 -22.48 -10.37
CA GLU A 261 -11.74 -22.44 -11.81
C GLU A 261 -10.77 -23.53 -12.27
N GLU A 262 -11.26 -24.42 -13.16
CA GLU A 262 -10.47 -25.34 -13.98
C GLU A 262 -9.78 -24.58 -15.14
N GLY A 263 -9.00 -23.54 -14.80
CA GLY A 263 -8.25 -22.70 -15.74
C GLY A 263 -6.77 -23.10 -15.86
N PRO A 264 -5.97 -22.39 -16.70
CA PRO A 264 -4.52 -22.57 -16.71
C PRO A 264 -3.94 -22.37 -15.30
N ALA A 265 -2.84 -23.06 -15.01
CA ALA A 265 -2.31 -23.19 -13.65
C ALA A 265 -2.11 -21.82 -12.97
N PRO A 266 -2.72 -21.56 -11.79
CA PRO A 266 -2.59 -20.30 -11.08
C PRO A 266 -1.15 -20.02 -10.65
N GLU A 267 -0.79 -18.74 -10.55
CA GLU A 267 0.49 -18.33 -9.97
C GLU A 267 0.46 -18.61 -8.46
N ARG A 268 1.44 -19.35 -7.94
CA ARG A 268 1.53 -19.65 -6.51
C ARG A 268 2.33 -18.56 -5.80
N LEU A 269 1.65 -17.63 -5.17
CA LEU A 269 2.27 -16.54 -4.41
C LEU A 269 2.41 -16.93 -2.94
N THR A 270 3.64 -17.00 -2.45
CA THR A 270 3.92 -17.19 -1.01
C THR A 270 4.45 -15.89 -0.43
N GLY A 271 3.83 -15.44 0.65
CA GLY A 271 4.19 -14.16 1.25
C GLY A 271 3.67 -13.99 2.66
N ARG A 272 3.93 -12.82 3.25
CA ARG A 272 3.39 -12.42 4.54
C ARG A 272 2.20 -11.49 4.31
N LEU A 273 1.07 -11.79 4.94
CA LEU A 273 -0.14 -10.97 4.87
C LEU A 273 0.14 -9.61 5.54
N ALA A 274 0.32 -8.55 4.76
CA ALA A 274 0.67 -7.23 5.24
C ALA A 274 -0.56 -6.45 5.74
N LYS A 275 -1.70 -6.64 5.06
CA LYS A 275 -2.96 -6.01 5.41
C LYS A 275 -4.13 -6.85 4.93
N LEU A 276 -5.18 -6.86 5.73
CA LEU A 276 -6.48 -7.43 5.38
C LEU A 276 -7.55 -6.35 5.54
N SER A 277 -8.36 -6.15 4.51
CA SER A 277 -9.47 -5.19 4.53
C SER A 277 -10.77 -5.84 4.07
N ARG A 278 -11.87 -5.48 4.72
CA ARG A 278 -13.25 -5.80 4.31
C ARG A 278 -13.75 -4.73 3.35
N VAL A 279 -14.25 -5.15 2.21
CA VAL A 279 -14.92 -4.30 1.23
C VAL A 279 -16.41 -4.52 1.33
N SER A 280 -17.16 -3.48 1.67
CA SER A 280 -18.61 -3.54 1.83
C SER A 280 -19.31 -2.55 0.93
N MET A 281 -20.45 -2.94 0.37
CA MET A 281 -21.28 -2.09 -0.48
C MET A 281 -22.63 -1.82 0.19
N PRO A 282 -23.18 -0.60 0.05
CA PRO A 282 -24.57 -0.34 0.39
C PRO A 282 -25.50 -1.28 -0.37
N SER A 283 -26.34 -2.00 0.36
CA SER A 283 -27.31 -2.92 -0.20
C SER A 283 -28.63 -2.81 0.56
N ARG A 284 -29.69 -3.22 -0.10
CA ARG A 284 -31.02 -3.30 0.48
C ARG A 284 -31.46 -4.76 0.50
N LEU A 285 -31.91 -5.23 1.66
CA LEU A 285 -32.52 -6.54 1.77
C LEU A 285 -33.92 -6.51 1.15
N VAL A 286 -34.16 -7.36 0.16
CA VAL A 286 -35.43 -7.46 -0.57
C VAL A 286 -35.99 -8.85 -0.43
N ARG A 287 -37.29 -8.93 -0.12
CA ARG A 287 -38.03 -10.18 0.02
C ARG A 287 -38.96 -10.33 -1.18
N THR A 288 -38.61 -11.21 -2.11
CA THR A 288 -39.43 -11.50 -3.30
C THR A 288 -40.14 -12.83 -3.18
N LYS A 289 -41.29 -12.96 -3.84
CA LYS A 289 -42.01 -14.23 -3.89
C LYS A 289 -41.26 -15.20 -4.80
N ARG A 290 -41.00 -16.41 -4.32
CA ARG A 290 -40.30 -17.44 -5.09
C ARG A 290 -41.09 -17.72 -6.38
N PRO A 291 -40.44 -17.80 -7.55
CA PRO A 291 -41.11 -18.23 -8.78
C PRO A 291 -41.76 -19.60 -8.62
N PRO A 292 -42.91 -19.87 -9.26
CA PRO A 292 -43.49 -21.21 -9.28
C PRO A 292 -42.48 -22.19 -9.88
N LEU A 293 -42.44 -23.40 -9.34
CA LEU A 293 -41.59 -24.46 -9.88
C LEU A 293 -41.98 -24.75 -11.34
N PRO A 294 -41.02 -25.04 -12.22
CA PRO A 294 -41.31 -25.50 -13.58
C PRO A 294 -42.24 -26.72 -13.56
N GLN A 295 -43.12 -26.82 -14.55
CA GLN A 295 -44.04 -27.96 -14.68
C GLN A 295 -43.23 -29.27 -14.72
N GLY A 296 -43.59 -30.23 -13.86
CA GLY A 296 -42.93 -31.54 -13.75
C GLY A 296 -41.90 -31.67 -12.62
N VAL A 297 -41.53 -30.58 -11.94
CA VAL A 297 -40.64 -30.65 -10.77
C VAL A 297 -41.46 -30.86 -9.50
N ALA A 298 -41.43 -32.07 -8.94
CA ALA A 298 -42.02 -32.35 -7.64
C ALA A 298 -41.23 -31.61 -6.53
N ARG A 299 -41.93 -30.99 -5.57
CA ARG A 299 -41.29 -30.52 -4.33
C ARG A 299 -40.59 -31.70 -3.68
N ALA A 300 -39.37 -31.51 -3.17
CA ALA A 300 -38.66 -32.53 -2.41
C ALA A 300 -39.61 -33.07 -1.33
N ALA A 301 -39.97 -34.35 -1.45
CA ALA A 301 -40.84 -34.98 -0.48
C ALA A 301 -40.10 -34.99 0.87
N LEU A 302 -40.80 -34.55 1.92
CA LEU A 302 -40.37 -34.72 3.29
C LEU A 302 -39.94 -36.18 3.49
N ARG A 303 -38.69 -36.43 3.92
CA ARG A 303 -38.22 -37.80 4.13
C ARG A 303 -38.78 -38.31 5.47
N PRO A 304 -39.49 -39.45 5.49
CA PRO A 304 -39.88 -40.05 6.76
C PRO A 304 -38.62 -40.53 7.49
N VAL A 305 -38.53 -40.22 8.79
CA VAL A 305 -37.44 -40.68 9.66
C VAL A 305 -38.09 -41.36 10.86
N GLY A 306 -38.09 -42.68 10.84
CA GLY A 306 -38.67 -43.53 11.89
C GLY A 306 -39.36 -44.77 11.32
N PRO A 307 -39.80 -45.72 12.18
CA PRO A 307 -40.50 -46.91 11.75
C PRO A 307 -41.82 -46.57 11.02
N PRO A 308 -42.34 -47.48 10.17
CA PRO A 308 -43.59 -47.26 9.44
C PRO A 308 -44.72 -46.84 10.38
N GLY A 309 -45.32 -45.67 10.16
CA GLY A 309 -46.39 -45.12 11.00
C GLY A 309 -45.95 -44.10 12.07
N SER A 310 -44.65 -43.82 12.21
CA SER A 310 -44.14 -42.85 13.19
C SER A 310 -44.56 -41.40 12.94
N GLY A 311 -44.92 -41.04 11.69
CA GLY A 311 -45.36 -39.69 11.34
C GLY A 311 -44.30 -38.60 11.47
N VAL A 312 -43.05 -38.96 11.79
CA VAL A 312 -41.93 -38.04 11.92
C VAL A 312 -41.28 -37.85 10.55
N PHE A 313 -41.26 -36.61 10.10
CA PHE A 313 -40.71 -36.20 8.82
C PHE A 313 -39.56 -35.22 9.06
N ILE A 314 -38.41 -35.45 8.43
CA ILE A 314 -37.31 -34.48 8.37
C ILE A 314 -37.34 -33.81 7.00
N GLY A 315 -37.46 -32.49 7.03
CA GLY A 315 -37.29 -31.61 5.89
C GLY A 315 -37.87 -30.24 6.16
N SER A 316 -37.12 -29.21 5.79
CA SER A 316 -37.57 -27.82 5.84
C SER A 316 -38.48 -27.55 4.64
N ARG A 317 -39.71 -27.08 4.89
CA ARG A 317 -40.52 -26.50 3.82
C ARG A 317 -39.80 -25.23 3.35
N PRO A 318 -39.41 -25.10 2.08
CA PRO A 318 -38.83 -23.86 1.60
C PRO A 318 -39.86 -22.74 1.75
N SER A 319 -39.43 -21.59 2.26
CA SER A 319 -40.26 -20.38 2.33
C SER A 319 -40.86 -20.04 0.97
N GLU A 320 -42.08 -19.51 0.95
CA GLU A 320 -42.72 -18.94 -0.25
C GLU A 320 -42.00 -17.70 -0.78
N TYR A 321 -41.12 -17.13 0.03
CA TYR A 321 -40.32 -15.96 -0.29
C TYR A 321 -38.84 -16.31 -0.30
N VAL A 322 -38.10 -15.63 -1.17
CA VAL A 322 -36.64 -15.58 -1.17
C VAL A 322 -36.24 -14.19 -0.71
N THR A 323 -35.27 -14.14 0.19
CA THR A 323 -34.62 -12.90 0.57
C THR A 323 -33.33 -12.78 -0.23
N HIS A 324 -33.13 -11.66 -0.91
CA HIS A 324 -31.92 -11.35 -1.66
C HIS A 324 -31.49 -9.91 -1.40
N HIS A 325 -30.22 -9.59 -1.65
CA HIS A 325 -29.73 -8.22 -1.54
C HIS A 325 -29.75 -7.56 -2.91
N GLU A 326 -30.27 -6.33 -2.97
CA GLU A 326 -30.16 -5.47 -4.14
C GLU A 326 -29.08 -4.41 -3.87
N PRO A 327 -28.09 -4.23 -4.77
CA PRO A 327 -27.09 -3.19 -4.61
C PRO A 327 -27.75 -1.81 -4.70
N VAL A 328 -27.35 -0.91 -3.81
CA VAL A 328 -27.79 0.49 -3.80
C VAL A 328 -26.62 1.34 -4.33
N PRO A 329 -26.86 2.32 -5.22
CA PRO A 329 -25.80 3.22 -5.66
C PRO A 329 -25.09 3.86 -4.47
N GLY A 330 -23.76 3.71 -4.43
CA GLY A 330 -22.93 4.19 -3.34
C GLY A 330 -21.49 3.75 -3.53
N LEU A 331 -20.58 4.40 -2.81
CA LEU A 331 -19.16 4.06 -2.86
C LEU A 331 -18.87 2.83 -1.99
N PRO A 332 -17.88 2.01 -2.37
CA PRO A 332 -17.40 0.94 -1.50
C PRO A 332 -16.85 1.51 -0.19
N VAL A 333 -17.18 0.85 0.92
CA VAL A 333 -16.60 1.10 2.23
C VAL A 333 -15.52 0.06 2.47
N VAL A 334 -14.26 0.51 2.50
CA VAL A 334 -13.11 -0.33 2.84
C VAL A 334 -12.76 -0.11 4.30
N SER A 335 -12.78 -1.18 5.09
CA SER A 335 -12.46 -1.14 6.52
C SER A 335 -11.38 -2.17 6.86
N PHE A 336 -10.43 -1.80 7.71
CA PHE A 336 -9.42 -2.73 8.19
C PHE A 336 -10.06 -3.89 8.95
N ALA A 337 -9.58 -5.12 8.69
CA ALA A 337 -9.98 -6.30 9.44
C ALA A 337 -8.72 -7.01 9.95
N PRO A 338 -8.57 -7.20 11.27
CA PRO A 338 -7.37 -7.84 11.81
C PRO A 338 -7.30 -9.32 11.46
N ARG A 339 -8.45 -9.97 11.27
CA ARG A 339 -8.58 -11.39 10.90
C ARG A 339 -9.88 -11.74 10.18
N ILE A 340 -9.86 -12.85 9.42
CA ILE A 340 -11.06 -13.63 9.04
C ILE A 340 -11.13 -14.84 10.00
N PRO A 341 -12.17 -14.94 10.87
CA PRO A 341 -12.29 -16.05 11.82
C PRO A 341 -12.66 -17.37 11.13
N PRO A 342 -12.36 -18.53 11.74
CA PRO A 342 -12.81 -19.83 11.24
C PRO A 342 -14.33 -19.99 11.37
N GLU A 343 -14.98 -20.72 10.44
CA GLU A 343 -16.42 -20.99 10.46
C GLU A 343 -16.92 -21.55 11.80
N SER A 344 -16.10 -22.33 12.52
CA SER A 344 -16.48 -22.94 13.80
C SER A 344 -16.70 -21.95 14.96
N GLU A 345 -16.19 -20.72 14.87
CA GLU A 345 -16.51 -19.65 15.85
C GLU A 345 -17.93 -19.07 15.64
N PHE A 346 -18.53 -19.25 14.46
CA PHE A 346 -19.93 -18.88 14.18
C PHE A 346 -20.94 -19.95 14.65
N GLU A 347 -20.47 -21.16 14.97
CA GLU A 347 -21.32 -22.27 15.44
C GLU A 347 -21.56 -22.28 16.96
N ASN A 348 -21.04 -21.28 17.70
CA ASN A 348 -21.31 -21.21 19.12
C ASN A 348 -22.81 -20.93 19.35
N ALA A 349 -23.50 -21.85 20.01
CA ALA A 349 -24.95 -21.82 20.19
C ALA A 349 -25.45 -20.52 20.82
N ASP A 350 -24.61 -19.88 21.65
CA ASP A 350 -24.87 -18.59 22.29
C ASP A 350 -24.86 -17.42 21.28
N VAL A 351 -24.01 -17.49 20.25
CA VAL A 351 -23.94 -16.48 19.17
C VAL A 351 -25.12 -16.67 18.21
N ARG A 352 -25.52 -17.92 17.90
CA ARG A 352 -26.75 -18.21 17.14
C ARG A 352 -27.99 -17.75 17.90
N ALA A 353 -28.09 -18.02 19.20
CA ALA A 353 -29.22 -17.60 20.02
C ALA A 353 -29.30 -16.07 20.13
N ALA A 354 -28.16 -15.38 20.26
CA ALA A 354 -28.12 -13.92 20.28
C ALA A 354 -28.46 -13.30 18.91
N ALA A 355 -27.95 -13.86 17.82
CA ALA A 355 -28.25 -13.41 16.46
C ALA A 355 -29.72 -13.69 16.08
N GLN A 356 -30.25 -14.85 16.48
CA GLN A 356 -31.63 -15.24 16.22
C GLN A 356 -32.62 -14.47 17.09
N ALA A 357 -32.29 -14.18 18.35
CA ALA A 357 -33.06 -13.27 19.19
C ALA A 357 -33.03 -11.81 18.68
N ALA A 358 -31.92 -11.36 18.09
CA ALA A 358 -31.83 -10.05 17.46
C ALA A 358 -32.61 -9.97 16.13
N VAL A 359 -32.68 -11.07 15.39
CA VAL A 359 -33.53 -11.21 14.19
C VAL A 359 -35.01 -11.29 14.57
N GLU A 360 -35.39 -12.09 15.57
CA GLU A 360 -36.76 -12.20 16.07
C GLU A 360 -37.25 -10.89 16.74
N ALA A 361 -36.36 -10.14 17.40
CA ALA A 361 -36.68 -8.80 17.89
C ALA A 361 -36.89 -7.77 16.76
N ARG A 362 -36.29 -7.99 15.58
CA ARG A 362 -36.51 -7.20 14.35
C ARG A 362 -37.69 -7.70 13.50
N GLU A 363 -38.14 -8.94 13.67
CA GLU A 363 -39.32 -9.50 12.98
C GLU A 363 -40.65 -8.88 13.44
N LEU A 364 -40.65 -8.09 14.52
CA LEU A 364 -41.82 -7.36 15.01
C LEU A 364 -41.99 -5.95 14.42
N ASP A 365 -41.07 -5.47 13.56
CA ASP A 365 -41.20 -4.18 12.88
C ASP A 365 -41.27 -4.35 11.36
N THR A 366 -42.50 -4.50 10.87
CA THR A 366 -42.77 -4.48 9.43
C THR A 366 -42.64 -3.07 8.87
N ALA A 367 -41.78 -2.94 7.85
CA ALA A 367 -41.80 -1.91 6.79
C ALA A 367 -40.86 -0.70 6.92
N THR A 368 -39.56 -0.92 7.08
CA THR A 368 -38.53 -0.03 6.51
C THR A 368 -37.35 -0.84 6.01
N SER A 369 -37.13 -0.83 4.70
CA SER A 369 -35.95 -1.40 4.08
C SER A 369 -34.75 -0.48 4.31
N GLU A 370 -34.10 -0.60 5.46
CA GLU A 370 -32.87 0.13 5.73
C GLU A 370 -31.76 -0.33 4.76
N VAL A 371 -30.99 0.63 4.27
CA VAL A 371 -29.77 0.36 3.49
C VAL A 371 -28.69 -0.09 4.48
N GLU A 372 -28.09 -1.25 4.25
CA GLU A 372 -27.05 -1.82 5.09
C GLU A 372 -25.75 -2.04 4.30
N LEU A 373 -24.61 -2.04 4.99
CA LEU A 373 -23.33 -2.36 4.39
C LEU A 373 -23.14 -3.88 4.32
N ARG A 374 -23.20 -4.43 3.11
CA ARG A 374 -22.98 -5.85 2.86
C ARG A 374 -21.54 -6.10 2.47
N LEU A 375 -20.89 -7.06 3.11
CA LEU A 375 -19.58 -7.54 2.69
C LEU A 375 -19.67 -8.09 1.26
N VAL A 376 -18.84 -7.55 0.36
CA VAL A 376 -18.72 -8.01 -1.03
C VAL A 376 -17.39 -8.67 -1.33
N GLY A 377 -16.37 -8.45 -0.51
CA GLY A 377 -15.05 -9.05 -0.67
C GLY A 377 -14.05 -8.66 0.39
N TYR A 378 -12.86 -9.25 0.27
CA TYR A 378 -11.69 -8.84 1.03
C TYR A 378 -10.58 -8.39 0.09
N LEU A 379 -9.85 -7.37 0.51
CA LEU A 379 -8.57 -7.00 -0.09
C LEU A 379 -7.45 -7.50 0.80
N VAL A 380 -6.52 -8.22 0.20
CA VAL A 380 -5.34 -8.80 0.84
C VAL A 380 -4.10 -8.17 0.24
N GLU A 381 -3.37 -7.40 1.03
CA GLU A 381 -2.03 -6.95 0.66
C GLU A 381 -1.03 -8.01 1.12
N LEU A 382 -0.36 -8.66 0.18
CA LEU A 382 0.61 -9.72 0.42
C LEU A 382 2.01 -9.21 0.08
N ASP A 383 2.90 -9.23 1.06
CA ASP A 383 4.32 -9.00 0.83
C ASP A 383 4.92 -10.33 0.32
N VAL A 384 5.25 -10.41 -0.97
CA VAL A 384 5.76 -11.63 -1.64
C VAL A 384 7.27 -11.59 -1.72
N ASP A 385 7.94 -12.66 -1.31
CA ASP A 385 9.39 -12.78 -1.44
C ASP A 385 9.79 -12.77 -2.93
N VAL A 386 10.68 -11.86 -3.33
CA VAL A 386 11.29 -11.87 -4.66
C VAL A 386 12.57 -12.71 -4.58
N ASP A 387 12.57 -13.85 -5.28
CA ASP A 387 13.73 -14.74 -5.42
C ASP A 387 14.90 -14.10 -6.19
#